data_AF-A0AAX3YPR2-F1
#
_entry.id   AF-A0AAX3YPR2-F1
#
_cell.length_a   1.000
_cell.length_b   1.000
_cell.length_c   1.000
_cell.angle_alpha   90.00
_cell.angle_beta   90.00
_cell.angle_gamma   90.00
#
_symmetry.space_group_name_H-M   'P 1'
#
loop_
_entity.id
_entity.type
_entity.pdbx_description
1 polymer ?
#
loop_
_entity_poly.entity_id
_entity_poly.type
_entity_poly.pdbx_seq_one_letter_code
_entity_poly.pdbx_strand_id
1 'polypeptide(L)'
;MTATMDAVDHALATKAARIHAMRAGLSRLDPDQSRLFAERAAAASDTQSNALNELTEAIESGGVAIGFYRESRPRAFLAHEAVCRDARLPGVFPYGAEVAAVSASAAILYENEALVAGEAVRSALLAPVVAVLGPERYWAGQEAG
;
A
#
# COMPACT_ATOMS: atom_id res chain seq x y z
N MET A 1 14.41 -26.43 4.00
CA MET A 1 13.31 -25.48 4.27
C MET A 1 13.78 -24.01 4.35
N THR A 2 15.05 -23.72 4.04
CA THR A 2 15.68 -22.39 4.12
C THR A 2 15.46 -21.51 2.88
N ALA A 3 15.57 -22.07 1.67
CA ALA A 3 15.42 -21.30 0.43
C ALA A 3 14.05 -20.60 0.26
N THR A 4 12.98 -21.21 0.74
CA THR A 4 11.63 -20.62 0.71
C THR A 4 11.48 -19.47 1.71
N MET A 5 12.18 -19.55 2.84
CA MET A 5 12.13 -18.51 3.87
C MET A 5 12.96 -17.29 3.46
N ASP A 6 14.14 -17.51 2.87
CA ASP A 6 14.99 -16.45 2.34
C ASP A 6 14.31 -15.67 1.19
N ALA A 7 13.58 -16.36 0.32
CA ALA A 7 12.81 -15.73 -0.75
C ALA A 7 11.66 -14.85 -0.21
N VAL A 8 10.97 -15.31 0.84
CA VAL A 8 9.90 -14.55 1.50
C VAL A 8 10.48 -13.31 2.20
N ASP A 9 11.61 -13.46 2.89
CA ASP A 9 12.25 -12.35 3.60
C ASP A 9 12.83 -11.32 2.62
N HIS A 10 13.38 -11.74 1.48
CA HIS A 10 13.82 -10.84 0.42
C HIS A 10 12.65 -10.09 -0.24
N ALA A 11 11.54 -10.78 -0.50
CA ALA A 11 10.32 -10.16 -1.03
C ALA A 11 9.75 -9.12 -0.05
N LEU A 12 9.71 -9.44 1.25
CA LEU A 12 9.30 -8.50 2.30
C LEU A 12 10.23 -7.28 2.40
N ALA A 13 11.55 -7.48 2.33
CA ALA A 13 12.51 -6.39 2.33
C ALA A 13 12.31 -5.44 1.13
N THR A 14 12.03 -6.01 -0.05
CA THR A 14 11.75 -5.25 -1.28
C THR A 14 10.44 -4.45 -1.16
N LYS A 15 9.38 -5.05 -0.61
CA LYS A 15 8.09 -4.38 -0.33
C LYS A 15 8.26 -3.24 0.68
N ALA A 16 9.02 -3.47 1.75
CA ALA A 16 9.31 -2.45 2.75
C ALA A 16 10.07 -1.25 2.14
N ALA A 17 11.08 -1.51 1.31
CA ALA A 17 11.81 -0.45 0.61
C ALA A 17 10.89 0.42 -0.28
N ARG A 18 9.96 -0.20 -1.00
CA ARG A 18 8.97 0.52 -1.83
C ARG A 18 8.02 1.38 -1.00
N ILE A 19 7.55 0.87 0.14
CA ILE A 19 6.72 1.64 1.07
C ILE A 19 7.50 2.82 1.65
N HIS A 20 8.77 2.64 2.01
CA HIS A 20 9.62 3.73 2.48
C HIS A 20 9.85 4.78 1.38
N ALA A 21 10.13 4.37 0.15
CA ALA A 21 10.29 5.29 -0.98
C ALA A 21 9.02 6.09 -1.26
N MET A 22 7.86 5.42 -1.30
CA MET A 22 6.56 6.07 -1.44
C MET A 22 6.33 7.12 -0.34
N ARG A 23 6.56 6.74 0.93
CA ARG A 23 6.39 7.63 2.08
C ARG A 23 7.32 8.83 2.02
N ALA A 24 8.59 8.62 1.68
CA ALA A 24 9.55 9.69 1.49
C ALA A 24 9.08 10.67 0.40
N GLY A 25 8.56 10.16 -0.72
CA GLY A 25 7.96 10.97 -1.77
C GLY A 25 6.77 11.79 -1.29
N LEU A 26 5.80 11.16 -0.62
CA LEU A 26 4.61 11.84 -0.09
C LEU A 26 4.95 12.90 0.97
N SER A 27 6.00 12.67 1.78
CA SER A 27 6.45 13.64 2.80
C SER A 27 7.13 14.88 2.22
N ARG A 28 7.60 14.81 0.97
CA ARG A 28 8.32 15.89 0.28
C ARG A 28 7.43 16.70 -0.66
N LEU A 29 6.14 16.39 -0.73
CA LEU A 29 5.21 17.13 -1.58
C LEU A 29 5.17 18.60 -1.18
N ASP A 30 5.26 19.48 -2.16
CA ASP A 30 4.97 20.89 -1.94
C ASP A 30 3.46 21.11 -1.63
N PRO A 31 3.05 22.31 -1.17
CA PRO A 31 1.65 22.56 -0.82
C PRO A 31 0.65 22.32 -1.95
N ASP A 32 1.01 22.59 -3.21
CA ASP A 32 0.10 22.44 -4.35
C ASP A 32 -0.01 20.97 -4.76
N GLN A 33 1.10 20.24 -4.78
CA GLN A 33 1.10 18.78 -4.96
C GLN A 33 0.34 18.07 -3.84
N SER A 34 0.44 18.56 -2.61
CA SER A 34 -0.28 18.00 -1.47
C SER A 34 -1.80 18.20 -1.58
N ARG A 35 -2.25 19.37 -2.05
CA ARG A 35 -3.67 19.62 -2.36
C ARG A 35 -4.16 18.72 -3.48
N LEU A 36 -3.38 18.62 -4.56
CA LEU A 36 -3.69 17.72 -5.67
C LEU A 36 -3.80 16.27 -5.19
N PHE A 37 -2.89 15.82 -4.32
CA PHE A 37 -2.96 14.50 -3.73
C PHE A 37 -4.25 14.28 -2.92
N ALA A 38 -4.63 15.23 -2.07
CA ALA A 38 -5.86 15.16 -1.31
C ALA A 38 -7.11 15.11 -2.21
N GLU A 39 -7.16 15.91 -3.28
CA GLU A 39 -8.25 15.88 -4.26
C GLU A 39 -8.34 14.52 -4.98
N ARG A 40 -7.20 13.95 -5.39
CA ARG A 40 -7.16 12.64 -6.04
C ARG A 40 -7.53 11.51 -5.08
N ALA A 41 -7.08 11.58 -3.83
CA ALA A 41 -7.45 10.64 -2.79
C ALA A 41 -8.96 10.67 -2.51
N ALA A 42 -9.55 11.86 -2.38
CA ALA A 42 -10.99 12.03 -2.19
C ALA A 42 -11.79 11.47 -3.38
N ALA A 43 -11.37 11.76 -4.62
CA ALA A 43 -12.04 11.26 -5.82
C ALA A 43 -11.92 9.74 -5.99
N ALA A 44 -10.85 9.12 -5.47
CA ALA A 44 -10.63 7.68 -5.55
C ALA A 44 -11.24 6.91 -4.37
N SER A 45 -11.76 7.59 -3.34
CA SER A 45 -12.19 6.96 -2.08
C SER A 45 -13.19 5.82 -2.29
N ASP A 46 -14.22 6.03 -3.12
CA ASP A 46 -15.23 5.01 -3.40
C ASP A 46 -14.64 3.83 -4.17
N THR A 47 -13.77 4.11 -5.14
CA THR A 47 -13.06 3.07 -5.90
C THR A 47 -12.13 2.26 -5.01
N GLN A 48 -11.39 2.91 -4.10
CA GLN A 48 -10.51 2.23 -3.15
C GLN A 48 -11.31 1.39 -2.16
N SER A 49 -12.45 1.90 -1.68
CA SER A 49 -13.36 1.18 -0.78
C SER A 49 -13.96 -0.06 -1.46
N ASN A 50 -14.45 0.08 -2.69
CA ASN A 50 -14.98 -1.04 -3.46
C ASN A 50 -13.90 -2.08 -3.75
N ALA A 51 -12.69 -1.67 -4.12
CA ALA A 51 -11.58 -2.58 -4.36
C ALA A 51 -11.18 -3.36 -3.09
N LEU A 52 -11.22 -2.73 -1.91
CA LEU A 52 -11.00 -3.41 -0.63
C LEU A 52 -12.13 -4.39 -0.29
N ASN A 53 -13.37 -4.02 -0.57
CA ASN A 53 -14.53 -4.91 -0.39
C ASN A 53 -14.43 -6.13 -1.30
N GLU A 54 -14.13 -5.94 -2.59
CA GLU A 54 -13.94 -7.02 -3.56
C GLU A 54 -12.81 -7.97 -3.14
N LEU A 55 -11.69 -7.42 -2.64
CA LEU A 55 -10.60 -8.23 -2.10
C LEU A 55 -11.05 -9.03 -0.87
N THR A 56 -11.80 -8.40 0.03
CA THR A 56 -12.33 -9.05 1.24
C THR A 56 -13.31 -10.17 0.89
N GLU A 57 -14.25 -9.92 -0.03
CA GLU A 57 -15.20 -10.92 -0.52
C GLU A 57 -14.50 -12.08 -1.23
N ALA A 58 -13.47 -11.82 -2.04
CA ALA A 58 -12.67 -12.85 -2.70
C ALA A 58 -11.93 -13.75 -1.69
N ILE A 59 -11.40 -13.14 -0.64
CA ILE A 59 -10.74 -13.83 0.48
C ILE A 59 -11.74 -14.70 1.26
N GLU A 60 -12.90 -14.14 1.61
CA GLU A 60 -13.94 -14.83 2.39
C GLU A 60 -14.61 -15.96 1.61
N SER A 61 -14.95 -15.74 0.33
CA SER A 61 -15.56 -16.74 -0.54
C SER A 61 -14.62 -17.91 -0.87
N GLY A 62 -13.30 -17.70 -0.80
CA GLY A 62 -12.30 -18.78 -0.87
C GLY A 62 -12.24 -19.69 0.37
N GLY A 63 -13.03 -19.42 1.42
CA GLY A 63 -12.96 -20.13 2.70
C GLY A 63 -11.74 -19.73 3.56
N VAL A 64 -11.04 -18.67 3.14
CA VAL A 64 -9.80 -18.18 3.73
C VAL A 64 -10.16 -16.93 4.53
N ALA A 65 -10.97 -17.05 5.59
CA ALA A 65 -11.40 -15.89 6.39
C ALA A 65 -10.21 -15.03 6.84
N ILE A 66 -10.43 -13.74 7.13
CA ILE A 66 -9.42 -12.76 7.61
C ILE A 66 -8.49 -13.32 8.71
N GLY A 67 -8.96 -14.27 9.54
CA GLY A 67 -8.14 -15.02 10.51
C GLY A 67 -6.96 -15.79 9.88
N PHE A 68 -7.14 -16.33 8.67
CA PHE A 68 -6.09 -16.98 7.89
C PHE A 68 -4.93 -16.03 7.58
N TYR A 69 -5.15 -14.72 7.36
CA TYR A 69 -4.04 -13.79 7.11
C TYR A 69 -3.16 -13.57 8.35
N ARG A 70 -3.77 -13.47 9.52
CA ARG A 70 -3.05 -13.36 10.80
C ARG A 70 -2.25 -14.62 11.12
N GLU A 71 -2.80 -15.80 10.83
CA GLU A 71 -2.21 -17.10 11.17
C GLU A 71 -1.23 -17.64 10.12
N SER A 72 -1.52 -17.45 8.83
CA SER A 72 -0.68 -17.94 7.73
C SER A 72 0.49 -17.00 7.38
N ARG A 73 0.32 -15.68 7.62
CA ARG A 73 1.30 -14.64 7.24
C ARG A 73 1.48 -13.56 8.33
N PRO A 74 1.86 -13.94 9.56
CA PRO A 74 1.93 -13.03 10.70
C PRO A 74 2.88 -11.84 10.49
N ARG A 75 3.96 -12.01 9.72
CA ARG A 75 4.92 -10.93 9.44
C ARG A 75 4.32 -9.82 8.55
N ALA A 76 3.59 -10.17 7.50
CA ALA A 76 2.94 -9.20 6.62
C ALA A 76 1.82 -8.45 7.35
N PHE A 77 1.07 -9.16 8.21
CA PHE A 77 0.06 -8.55 9.08
C PHE A 77 0.67 -7.56 10.09
N LEU A 78 1.76 -7.93 10.77
CA LEU A 78 2.45 -7.03 11.70
C LEU A 78 3.04 -5.80 10.99
N ALA A 79 3.58 -5.98 9.78
CA ALA A 79 4.06 -4.86 8.97
C ALA A 79 2.91 -3.92 8.57
N HIS A 80 1.76 -4.47 8.18
CA HIS A 80 0.55 -3.69 7.89
C HIS A 80 0.06 -2.92 9.14
N GLU A 81 -0.04 -3.59 10.29
CA GLU A 81 -0.39 -2.92 11.55
C GLU A 81 0.58 -1.78 11.90
N ALA A 82 1.89 -1.99 11.72
CA ALA A 82 2.89 -0.96 11.97
C ALA A 82 2.70 0.25 11.05
N VAL A 83 2.45 0.02 9.75
CA VAL A 83 2.14 1.07 8.77
C VAL A 83 0.89 1.84 9.19
N CYS A 84 -0.19 1.14 9.54
CA CYS A 84 -1.45 1.75 9.95
C CYS A 84 -1.32 2.59 11.23
N ARG A 85 -0.56 2.11 12.23
CA ARG A 85 -0.33 2.87 13.48
C ARG A 85 0.49 4.14 13.24
N ASP A 86 1.51 4.04 12.41
CA ASP A 86 2.37 5.17 12.05
C ASP A 86 1.60 6.22 11.23
N ALA A 87 0.78 5.79 10.27
CA ALA A 87 -0.03 6.69 9.45
C ALA A 87 -1.16 7.42 10.20
N ARG A 88 -1.60 6.89 11.35
CA ARG A 88 -2.59 7.53 12.23
C ARG A 88 -2.00 8.67 13.07
N LEU A 89 -0.68 8.88 13.02
CA LEU A 89 -0.05 10.00 13.69
C LEU A 89 -0.34 11.29 12.88
N PRO A 90 -0.95 12.32 13.48
CA PRO A 90 -1.26 13.56 12.80
C PRO A 90 0.00 14.19 12.18
N GLY A 91 -0.07 14.57 10.90
CA GLY A 91 1.01 15.27 10.20
C GLY A 91 2.06 14.36 9.54
N VAL A 92 1.89 13.03 9.57
CA VAL A 92 2.76 12.11 8.80
C VAL A 92 2.50 12.22 7.30
N PHE A 93 1.25 12.47 6.92
CA PHE A 93 0.87 12.80 5.54
C PHE A 93 0.14 14.14 5.52
N PRO A 94 0.41 15.00 4.54
CA PRO A 94 -0.24 16.30 4.47
C PRO A 94 -1.75 16.18 4.17
N TYR A 95 -2.55 17.01 4.83
CA TYR A 95 -3.96 17.31 4.52
C TYR A 95 -4.97 16.14 4.43
N GLY A 96 -4.92 15.15 5.33
CA GLY A 96 -6.03 14.20 5.48
C GLY A 96 -6.05 13.04 4.46
N ALA A 97 -4.94 12.81 3.75
CA ALA A 97 -4.80 11.75 2.75
C ALA A 97 -4.17 10.46 3.30
N GLU A 98 -4.16 10.29 4.63
CA GLU A 98 -3.57 9.14 5.32
C GLU A 98 -4.20 7.82 4.86
N VAL A 99 -5.51 7.82 4.60
CA VAL A 99 -6.24 6.63 4.14
C VAL A 99 -5.71 6.14 2.80
N ALA A 100 -5.46 7.04 1.84
CA ALA A 100 -4.90 6.67 0.55
C ALA A 100 -3.47 6.11 0.68
N ALA A 101 -2.63 6.72 1.54
CA ALA A 101 -1.27 6.23 1.81
C ALA A 101 -1.26 4.87 2.52
N VAL A 102 -2.20 4.64 3.45
CA VAL A 102 -2.39 3.34 4.13
C VAL A 102 -2.85 2.28 3.14
N SER A 103 -3.86 2.58 2.33
CA SER A 103 -4.38 1.68 1.30
C SER A 103 -3.29 1.31 0.28
N ALA A 104 -2.51 2.29 -0.19
CA ALA A 104 -1.38 2.05 -1.08
C ALA A 104 -0.29 1.17 -0.43
N SER A 105 0.05 1.44 0.84
CA SER A 105 1.03 0.62 1.59
C SER A 105 0.54 -0.82 1.76
N ALA A 106 -0.76 -1.00 2.04
CA ALA A 106 -1.38 -2.31 2.13
C ALA A 106 -1.33 -3.05 0.78
N ALA A 107 -1.65 -2.37 -0.33
CA ALA A 107 -1.52 -2.92 -1.68
C ALA A 107 -0.10 -3.46 -1.95
N ILE A 108 0.96 -2.72 -1.58
CA ILE A 108 2.35 -3.18 -1.76
C ILE A 108 2.66 -4.38 -0.86
N LEU A 109 2.17 -4.39 0.38
CA LEU A 109 2.37 -5.53 1.29
C LEU A 109 1.69 -6.79 0.79
N TYR A 110 0.54 -6.66 0.11
CA TYR A 110 -0.30 -7.78 -0.32
C TYR A 110 -0.25 -8.11 -1.83
N GLU A 111 0.66 -7.48 -2.59
CA GLU A 111 0.69 -7.62 -4.06
C GLU A 111 0.96 -9.04 -4.58
N ASN A 112 1.63 -9.91 -3.80
CA ASN A 112 1.90 -11.29 -4.21
C ASN A 112 0.76 -12.24 -3.82
N GLU A 113 -0.11 -11.76 -2.94
CA GLU A 113 -1.19 -12.48 -2.30
C GLU A 113 -2.53 -12.23 -3.02
N ALA A 114 -2.58 -11.17 -3.83
CA ALA A 114 -3.74 -10.77 -4.58
C ALA A 114 -3.80 -11.58 -5.90
N LEU A 115 -4.54 -12.70 -5.90
CA LEU A 115 -4.88 -13.52 -7.09
C LEU A 115 -5.29 -12.61 -8.24
N VAL A 116 -4.84 -12.81 -9.50
CA VAL A 116 -5.14 -12.05 -10.76
C VAL A 116 -6.09 -10.82 -10.71
N ALA A 117 -7.28 -10.91 -10.10
CA ALA A 117 -8.12 -9.75 -9.71
C ALA A 117 -7.41 -8.70 -8.82
N GLY A 118 -6.35 -9.09 -8.15
CA GLY A 118 -5.53 -8.33 -7.22
C GLY A 118 -4.73 -7.21 -7.85
N GLU A 119 -4.42 -7.32 -9.15
CA GLU A 119 -3.75 -6.25 -9.88
C GLU A 119 -4.69 -5.05 -10.07
N ALA A 120 -5.99 -5.30 -10.29
CA ALA A 120 -6.99 -4.24 -10.41
C ALA A 120 -7.17 -3.53 -9.06
N VAL A 121 -7.26 -4.30 -7.97
CA VAL A 121 -7.32 -3.76 -6.60
C VAL A 121 -6.06 -2.94 -6.30
N ARG A 122 -4.88 -3.52 -6.52
CA ARG A 122 -3.59 -2.85 -6.32
C ARG A 122 -3.50 -1.54 -7.13
N SER A 123 -3.88 -1.57 -8.40
CA SER A 123 -3.91 -0.40 -9.27
C SER A 123 -4.84 0.68 -8.72
N ALA A 124 -6.06 0.32 -8.30
CA ALA A 124 -7.01 1.25 -7.68
C ALA A 124 -6.47 1.86 -6.37
N LEU A 125 -5.83 1.05 -5.52
CA LEU A 125 -5.27 1.52 -4.26
C LEU A 125 -4.05 2.43 -4.46
N LEU A 126 -3.22 2.19 -5.48
CA LEU A 126 -2.05 3.01 -5.78
C LEU A 126 -2.35 4.24 -6.65
N ALA A 127 -3.52 4.30 -7.29
CA ALA A 127 -3.82 5.34 -8.30
C ALA A 127 -3.60 6.79 -7.82
N PRO A 128 -4.02 7.20 -6.60
CA PRO A 128 -3.75 8.57 -6.13
C PRO A 128 -2.26 8.87 -5.97
N VAL A 129 -1.48 7.89 -5.51
CA VAL A 129 -0.03 8.03 -5.33
C VAL A 129 0.66 8.11 -6.68
N VAL A 130 0.31 7.24 -7.62
CA VAL A 130 0.86 7.25 -8.99
C VAL A 130 0.51 8.53 -9.74
N ALA A 131 -0.68 9.10 -9.50
CA ALA A 131 -1.08 10.36 -10.11
C ALA A 131 -0.22 11.56 -9.69
N VAL A 132 0.42 11.50 -8.51
CA VAL A 132 1.21 12.61 -7.95
C VAL A 132 2.71 12.34 -8.03
N LEU A 133 3.16 11.15 -7.63
CA LEU A 133 4.58 10.76 -7.63
C LEU A 133 5.03 10.10 -8.94
N GLY A 134 4.11 9.88 -9.88
CA GLY A 134 4.37 9.11 -11.09
C GLY A 134 4.42 7.60 -10.82
N PRO A 135 4.69 6.79 -11.87
CA PRO A 135 4.77 5.34 -11.76
C PRO A 135 5.76 4.85 -10.69
N GLU A 136 5.43 3.75 -10.03
CA GLU A 136 6.17 3.23 -8.88
C GLU A 136 7.66 2.96 -9.10
N ARG A 137 8.03 2.56 -10.33
CA ARG A 137 9.43 2.38 -10.73
C ARG A 137 10.28 3.65 -10.55
N TYR A 138 9.67 4.82 -10.44
CA TYR A 138 10.35 6.10 -10.24
C TYR A 138 10.49 6.48 -8.76
N TRP A 139 9.77 5.83 -7.84
CA TRP A 139 9.81 6.18 -6.42
C TRP A 139 11.17 5.87 -5.79
N ALA A 140 11.77 4.74 -6.18
CA ALA A 140 13.09 4.30 -5.70
C ALA A 140 14.27 4.92 -6.48
N GLY A 141 14.02 5.84 -7.43
CA GLY A 141 15.01 6.34 -8.39
C GLY A 141 15.55 7.75 -8.14
N GLN A 142 15.11 8.46 -7.09
CA GLN A 142 15.66 9.78 -6.76
C GLN A 142 16.84 9.69 -5.75
N GLU A 143 17.88 8.93 -6.09
CA GLU A 143 19.21 9.10 -5.51
C GLU A 143 20.26 8.93 -6.62
N ALA A 144 20.47 9.99 -7.41
CA ALA A 144 21.70 10.29 -8.16
C ALA A 144 21.49 11.57 -8.99
N GLY A 145 21.65 12.72 -8.35
CA GLY A 145 21.78 14.04 -8.97
C GLY A 145 22.74 14.86 -8.15
#